data_AF-A0A376TTG8-F1
#
_entry.id   AF-A0A376TTG8-F1
#
_cell.length_a   1.000
_cell.length_b   1.000
_cell.length_c   1.000
_cell.angle_alpha   90.00
_cell.angle_beta   90.00
_cell.angle_gamma   90.00
#
_symmetry.space_group_name_H-M   'P 1'
#
loop_
_entity.id
_entity.type
_entity.pdbx_description
1 polymer ?
#
loop_
_entity_poly.entity_id
_entity_poly.type
_entity_poly.pdbx_seq_one_letter_code
_entity_poly.pdbx_strand_id
1 'polypeptide(L)'
;MSLGRTASFLDIYIERDFKAGVLNEQQAQELIDHFIMKIRMVRFLRTPEFDSLFSGDPIWATEVIGGMGLGRSYAGDQKLLPLFAHPAHYGAGTRNLT
;
A
#
# COMPACT_ATOMS: atom_id res chain seq x y z
N MET A 1 -11.51 -3.36 -1.73
CA MET A 1 -11.65 -1.98 -2.27
C MET A 1 -10.26 -1.45 -2.52
N SER A 2 -9.88 -1.27 -3.79
CA SER A 2 -8.52 -0.85 -4.15
C SER A 2 -8.27 0.62 -3.84
N LEU A 3 -7.03 0.96 -3.46
CA LEU A 3 -6.57 2.33 -3.26
C LEU A 3 -6.33 3.04 -4.60
N GLY A 4 -5.83 2.31 -5.60
CA GLY A 4 -5.61 2.81 -6.94
C GLY A 4 -4.15 3.12 -7.20
N ARG A 5 -3.85 4.31 -7.72
CA ARG A 5 -2.51 4.75 -8.13
C ARG A 5 -2.22 6.12 -7.52
N THR A 6 -1.94 6.11 -6.23
CA THR A 6 -1.79 7.30 -5.40
C THR A 6 -0.34 7.68 -5.15
N ALA A 7 0.60 6.73 -5.19
CA ALA A 7 2.02 6.95 -4.90
C ALA A 7 2.62 8.11 -5.71
N SER A 8 2.60 8.01 -7.04
CA SER A 8 3.14 9.06 -7.93
C SER A 8 2.38 10.39 -7.83
N PHE A 9 1.12 10.37 -7.39
CA PHE A 9 0.34 11.59 -7.18
C PHE A 9 0.76 12.30 -5.88
N LEU A 10 0.94 11.55 -4.79
CA LEU A 10 1.40 12.08 -3.50
C LEU A 10 2.86 12.58 -3.58
N ASP A 11 3.70 11.91 -4.36
CA ASP A 11 5.10 12.28 -4.60
C ASP A 11 5.25 13.73 -5.09
N ILE A 12 4.31 14.23 -5.91
CA ILE A 12 4.31 15.62 -6.41
C ILE A 12 4.25 16.63 -5.25
N TYR A 13 3.47 16.34 -4.20
CA TYR A 13 3.30 17.22 -3.05
C TYR A 13 4.48 17.14 -2.09
N ILE A 14 4.99 15.93 -1.86
CA ILE A 14 6.18 15.70 -1.02
C ILE A 14 7.39 16.42 -1.62
N GLU A 15 7.63 16.24 -2.92
CA GLU A 15 8.74 16.87 -3.64
C GLU A 15 8.64 18.40 -3.67
N ARG A 16 7.41 18.93 -3.82
CA ARG A 16 7.16 20.37 -3.69
C ARG A 16 7.54 20.88 -2.30
N ASP A 17 7.14 20.15 -1.26
CA ASP A 17 7.33 20.57 0.13
C ASP A 17 8.80 20.40 0.58
N PHE A 18 9.53 19.42 0.02
CA PHE A 18 10.98 19.32 0.15
C PHE A 18 11.69 20.53 -0.44
N LYS A 19 11.33 20.93 -1.67
CA LYS A 19 11.90 22.13 -2.32
C LYS A 19 11.58 23.42 -1.58
N ALA A 20 10.43 23.49 -0.93
CA ALA A 20 10.02 24.63 -0.10
C ALA A 20 10.63 24.59 1.32
N GLY A 21 11.34 23.51 1.70
CA GLY A 21 11.88 23.33 3.05
C GLY A 21 10.80 23.15 4.14
N VAL A 22 9.58 22.79 3.75
CA VAL A 22 8.43 22.61 4.66
C VAL A 22 8.47 21.22 5.30
N LEU A 23 8.95 20.22 4.56
CA LEU A 23 9.12 18.84 5.01
C LEU A 23 10.57 18.42 4.85
N ASN A 24 11.04 17.55 5.75
CA ASN A 24 12.22 16.75 5.55
C ASN A 24 11.84 15.28 5.26
N GLU A 25 12.82 14.49 4.80
CA GLU A 25 12.62 13.08 4.43
C GLU A 25 11.96 12.25 5.53
N GLN A 26 12.39 12.44 6.78
CA GLN A 26 11.86 11.68 7.92
C GLN A 26 10.38 12.01 8.19
N GLN A 27 10.02 13.29 8.11
CA GLN A 27 8.63 13.73 8.28
C GLN A 27 7.74 13.22 7.13
N ALA A 28 8.26 13.21 5.90
CA ALA A 28 7.54 12.62 4.77
C ALA A 28 7.34 11.10 4.96
N GLN A 29 8.37 10.37 5.40
CA GLN A 29 8.23 8.94 5.73
C GLN A 29 7.17 8.72 6.82
N GLU A 30 7.16 9.54 7.87
CA GLU A 30 6.18 9.44 8.95
C GLU A 30 4.74 9.65 8.46
N LEU A 31 4.53 10.61 7.54
CA LEU A 31 3.21 10.83 6.92
C LEU A 31 2.77 9.63 6.09
N ILE A 32 3.68 9.05 5.31
CA ILE A 32 3.41 7.84 4.52
C ILE A 32 3.13 6.65 5.44
N ASP A 33 3.90 6.47 6.51
CA ASP A 33 3.70 5.39 7.49
C ASP A 33 2.33 5.51 8.16
N HIS A 34 1.92 6.70 8.58
CA HIS A 34 0.58 6.94 9.11
C HIS A 34 -0.51 6.65 8.08
N PHE A 35 -0.33 7.06 6.83
CA PHE A 35 -1.28 6.76 5.75
C PHE A 35 -1.46 5.26 5.55
N ILE A 36 -0.36 4.49 5.47
CA ILE A 36 -0.41 3.03 5.33
C ILE A 36 -0.98 2.36 6.58
N MET A 37 -0.63 2.85 7.76
CA MET A 37 -1.18 2.36 9.02
C MET A 37 -2.70 2.44 9.02
N LYS A 38 -3.30 3.55 8.57
CA LYS A 38 -4.76 3.67 8.48
C LYS A 38 -5.38 2.70 7.47
N ILE A 39 -4.75 2.48 6.33
CA ILE A 39 -5.22 1.49 5.34
C ILE A 39 -5.23 0.08 5.93
N ARG A 40 -4.20 -0.29 6.71
CA ARG A 40 -4.11 -1.60 7.40
C ARG A 40 -5.15 -1.80 8.49
N MET A 41 -5.82 -0.74 8.94
CA MET A 41 -6.89 -0.79 9.95
C MET A 41 -8.29 -0.98 9.34
N VAL A 42 -8.44 -0.91 8.02
CA VAL A 42 -9.74 -1.12 7.37
C VAL A 42 -10.21 -2.56 7.62
N ARG A 43 -11.45 -2.71 8.08
CA ARG A 43 -12.10 -3.99 8.38
C ARG A 43 -13.56 -3.89 7.97
N PHE A 44 -14.16 -5.02 7.61
CA PHE A 44 -15.58 -5.11 7.31
C PHE A 44 -16.21 -6.20 8.15
N LEU A 45 -17.44 -5.99 8.60
CA LEU A 45 -18.22 -7.07 9.20
C LEU A 45 -18.58 -8.08 8.10
N ARG A 46 -18.23 -9.36 8.32
CA ARG A 46 -18.47 -10.47 7.38
C ARG A 46 -19.29 -11.57 8.03
N THR A 47 -19.98 -12.36 7.21
CA THR A 47 -20.64 -13.58 7.67
C THR A 47 -19.66 -14.77 7.59
N PRO A 48 -19.87 -15.84 8.36
CA PRO A 48 -19.01 -17.02 8.32
C PRO A 48 -18.89 -17.66 6.93
N GLU A 49 -19.94 -17.58 6.09
CA GLU A 49 -19.92 -18.10 4.73
C GLU A 49 -18.95 -17.30 3.85
N PHE A 50 -18.90 -15.98 4.02
CA PHE A 50 -17.96 -15.12 3.31
C PHE A 50 -16.51 -15.48 3.70
N ASP A 51 -16.23 -15.65 4.98
CA ASP A 51 -14.89 -16.00 5.48
C ASP A 51 -14.44 -17.40 5.01
N SER A 52 -15.36 -18.32 4.78
CA SER A 52 -15.06 -19.65 4.22
C SER A 52 -14.58 -19.59 2.77
N LEU A 53 -15.03 -18.58 2.01
CA LEU A 53 -14.65 -18.34 0.62
C LEU A 53 -13.43 -17.43 0.50
N PHE A 54 -13.27 -16.47 1.42
CA PHE A 54 -12.24 -15.45 1.42
C PHE A 54 -11.56 -15.38 2.80
N SER A 55 -10.67 -16.34 3.06
CA SER A 55 -9.99 -16.46 4.34
C SER A 55 -9.00 -15.32 4.61
N GLY A 56 -8.76 -15.03 5.90
CA GLY A 56 -7.74 -14.07 6.33
C GLY A 56 -8.19 -12.59 6.34
N ASP A 57 -9.50 -12.34 6.30
CA ASP A 57 -10.12 -11.01 6.30
C ASP A 57 -9.49 -10.04 5.28
N PRO A 58 -9.59 -10.36 3.97
CA PRO A 58 -8.98 -9.55 2.94
C PRO A 58 -9.79 -8.27 2.66
N ILE A 59 -9.07 -7.15 2.54
CA ILE A 59 -9.63 -5.87 2.10
C ILE A 59 -9.29 -5.51 0.66
N TRP A 60 -8.21 -6.09 0.11
CA TRP A 60 -7.63 -5.75 -1.19
C TRP A 60 -7.49 -4.23 -1.42
N ALA A 61 -6.83 -3.54 -0.49
CA ALA A 61 -6.41 -2.14 -0.65
C ALA A 61 -5.20 -2.06 -1.57
N THR A 62 -5.40 -2.42 -2.83
CA THR A 62 -4.34 -2.51 -3.84
C THR A 62 -3.89 -1.12 -4.26
N GLU A 63 -2.57 -0.91 -4.24
CA GLU A 63 -1.88 0.29 -4.74
C GLU A 63 -0.98 -0.10 -5.91
N VAL A 64 -1.01 0.69 -6.97
CA VAL A 64 -0.18 0.51 -8.17
C VAL A 64 1.01 1.46 -8.08
N ILE A 65 2.21 0.90 -8.04
CA ILE A 65 3.46 1.65 -7.93
C ILE A 65 4.16 1.66 -9.30
N GLY A 66 4.68 2.83 -9.71
CA GLY A 66 5.46 2.99 -10.92
C GLY A 66 4.62 2.95 -12.22
N GLY A 67 5.15 2.27 -13.24
CA GLY A 67 4.57 2.19 -14.58
C GLY A 67 5.14 3.19 -15.59
N MET A 68 4.67 3.11 -16.84
CA MET A 68 5.08 3.97 -17.96
C MET A 68 3.89 4.77 -18.50
N GLY A 69 4.10 6.06 -18.74
CA GLY A 69 3.16 6.92 -19.46
C GLY A 69 3.38 6.84 -20.96
N LEU A 70 2.86 7.83 -21.69
CA LEU A 70 3.10 8.02 -23.13
C LEU A 70 4.55 8.46 -23.40
N GLY A 71 5.53 7.61 -23.05
CA GLY A 71 6.97 7.83 -23.26
C GLY A 71 7.77 8.32 -22.04
N ARG A 72 7.19 8.36 -20.82
CA ARG A 72 7.92 8.74 -19.60
C ARG A 72 7.64 7.78 -18.46
N SER A 73 8.66 7.46 -17.67
CA SER A 73 8.52 6.64 -16.47
C SER A 73 7.79 7.40 -15.37
N TYR A 74 6.98 6.69 -14.60
CA TYR A 74 6.38 7.19 -13.37
C TYR A 74 7.08 6.65 -12.11
N ALA A 75 8.31 6.15 -12.26
CA ALA A 75 9.20 5.91 -11.15
C ALA A 75 9.58 7.26 -10.51
N GLY A 76 8.81 7.69 -9.51
CA GLY A 76 9.18 8.76 -8.58
C GLY A 76 10.14 8.23 -7.52
N ASP A 77 10.49 9.05 -6.52
CA ASP A 77 11.41 8.66 -5.45
C ASP A 77 10.71 7.69 -4.47
N GLN A 78 10.51 6.45 -4.92
CA GLN A 78 9.81 5.35 -4.23
C GLN A 78 10.56 4.80 -3.01
N LYS A 79 11.62 5.49 -2.58
CA LYS A 79 12.41 5.16 -1.39
C LYS A 79 11.58 5.17 -0.11
N LEU A 80 10.46 5.89 -0.10
CA LEU A 80 9.56 6.01 1.05
C LEU A 80 8.50 4.88 1.15
N LEU A 81 8.36 4.04 0.12
CA LEU A 81 7.33 2.99 0.04
C LEU A 81 7.81 1.52 0.21
N PRO A 82 9.04 1.18 0.66
CA PRO A 82 9.55 -0.20 0.59
C PRO A 82 8.83 -1.22 1.51
N LEU A 83 7.80 -0.83 2.28
CA LEU A 83 7.04 -1.75 3.13
C LEU A 83 5.82 -2.43 2.47
N PHE A 84 5.52 -2.14 1.21
CA PHE A 84 4.37 -2.73 0.51
C PHE A 84 4.55 -4.19 0.11
N ALA A 85 5.79 -4.69 0.03
CA ALA A 85 6.08 -6.00 -0.57
C ALA A 85 6.19 -7.16 0.44
N HIS A 86 5.91 -6.96 1.74
CA HIS A 86 5.83 -8.10 2.64
C HIS A 86 4.48 -8.79 2.46
N PRO A 87 4.43 -10.04 1.96
CA PRO A 87 3.19 -10.77 1.91
C PRO A 87 2.78 -11.00 3.36
N ALA A 88 1.67 -10.40 3.79
CA ALA A 88 0.94 -10.92 4.93
C ALA A 88 0.72 -12.40 4.66
N HIS A 89 1.28 -13.24 5.54
CA HIS A 89 1.30 -14.69 5.48
C HIS A 89 0.07 -15.28 4.77
N TYR A 90 0.24 -15.73 3.53
CA TYR A 90 -0.66 -16.70 2.94
C TYR A 90 -0.43 -18.00 3.73
N GLY A 91 -1.32 -18.28 4.67
CA GLY A 91 -1.44 -19.59 5.30
C GLY A 91 -1.87 -20.60 4.25
N ALA A 92 -0.91 -21.11 3.48
CA ALA A 92 -1.07 -22.37 2.77
C ALA A 92 -1.26 -23.45 3.83
N GLY A 93 -2.52 -23.81 4.08
CA GLY A 93 -2.86 -24.98 4.87
C GLY A 93 -2.28 -26.21 4.19
N THR A 94 -1.12 -26.66 4.65
CA THR A 94 -0.62 -28.02 4.45
C THR A 94 -1.60 -28.98 5.12
N ARG A 95 -2.64 -29.37 4.40
CA ARG A 95 -3.36 -30.61 4.73
C ARG A 95 -2.41 -31.76 4.43
N ASN A 96 -1.77 -32.26 5.49
CA ASN A 96 -1.19 -33.59 5.52
C ASN A 96 -2.26 -34.59 5.07
N LEU A 97 -2.08 -35.18 3.90
CA LEU A 97 -2.70 -36.46 3.55
C LEU A 97 -1.68 -37.52 3.95
N THR A 98 -2.07 -38.30 4.95
CA THR A 98 -1.52 -39.61 5.31
C THR A 98 -1.46 -40.54 4.11
#